data_AF-A0A951MK32-F1
#
_entry.id   AF-A0A951MK32-F1
#
_cell.length_a   1.000
_cell.length_b   1.000
_cell.length_c   1.000
_cell.angle_alpha   90.00
_cell.angle_beta   90.00
_cell.angle_gamma   90.00
#
_symmetry.space_group_name_H-M   'P 1'
#
loop_
_entity.id
_entity.type
_entity.pdbx_description
1 polymer ?
#
loop_
_entity_poly.entity_id
_entity_poly.type
_entity_poly.pdbx_seq_one_letter_code
_entity_poly.pdbx_strand_id
1 'polypeptide(L)'
;MINKYNQLLAFLFIIICVSCNKKEDKKLISKEIISPEIVTSFDIPLTDSIYDVKQEYKDNVPVFPWTNGNIEKYDHFVLDKNGIPLFEYEGKLDYFPGSYIQVASTYYASYKETKSEDSKNKFMNIANFCYNNLTEIKDFSVLNTKTLVNGYDLKSPWPSALVNGFAISVMLQAYDITKDKKYLIASQKMVRAYNTTIEEGGVLSYWDKVPYYEEYADPKSHVLNGFMFSLAGLYYSYKVTGNLEAKALFYQGMGSLASKLREFDAGFTSNYNKLKVNTKEEVMETYASALNEDPDHYLELEIYQLLSLYNWTGQYFLRDYAHRFLKYDTGIVDGMYDKPKYESITASHTIDPVNYGIEHLNNELWSWGNYWSTDKVGTEIVVEFGKERQNIEAVVFYAAGEDFMPDNFDVYVFQKEWVKVASSLQIRKTLSNSILADNGDKTNVKVYYLNKKQTGTALKVVFNNLGKNKAIALREFNILFDRWEELEIIRAALDKYTIN
;
A
#
# COMPACT_ATOMS: atom_id res chain seq x y z
N MET A 1 4.49 -6.45 -25.22
CA MET A 1 5.54 -5.86 -24.35
C MET A 1 5.05 -5.57 -22.93
N ILE A 2 3.74 -5.66 -22.65
CA ILE A 2 3.15 -5.27 -21.35
C ILE A 2 2.98 -6.48 -20.40
N ASN A 3 2.83 -7.69 -20.96
CA ASN A 3 2.73 -8.98 -20.24
C ASN A 3 4.01 -9.44 -19.48
N LYS A 4 4.99 -8.54 -19.27
CA LYS A 4 6.30 -8.81 -18.64
C LYS A 4 6.53 -8.02 -17.35
N TYR A 5 5.61 -7.11 -16.99
CA TYR A 5 5.64 -6.39 -15.71
C TYR A 5 5.12 -7.23 -14.53
N ASN A 6 4.25 -8.21 -14.81
CA ASN A 6 3.49 -8.94 -13.80
C ASN A 6 4.33 -9.78 -12.85
N GLN A 7 5.52 -10.27 -13.23
CA GLN A 7 6.26 -11.22 -12.38
C GLN A 7 6.92 -10.59 -11.15
N LEU A 8 7.32 -9.31 -11.20
CA LEU A 8 7.95 -8.64 -10.04
C LEU A 8 6.93 -7.96 -9.13
N LEU A 9 5.81 -7.50 -9.69
CA LEU A 9 4.70 -6.95 -8.93
C LEU A 9 3.87 -8.06 -8.29
N ALA A 10 3.81 -9.26 -8.90
CA ALA A 10 3.43 -10.55 -8.32
C ALA A 10 4.29 -11.01 -7.13
N PHE A 11 5.35 -10.27 -6.79
CA PHE A 11 6.29 -10.67 -5.75
C PHE A 11 6.16 -9.89 -4.44
N LEU A 12 5.68 -8.64 -4.50
CA LEU A 12 5.16 -7.94 -3.31
C LEU A 12 3.77 -8.42 -2.89
N PHE A 13 3.15 -9.30 -3.69
CA PHE A 13 1.81 -9.91 -3.56
C PHE A 13 1.54 -10.74 -2.30
N ILE A 14 2.46 -10.73 -1.34
CA ILE A 14 2.37 -11.57 -0.14
C ILE A 14 2.66 -10.78 1.12
N ILE A 15 2.12 -9.56 1.15
CA ILE A 15 2.29 -8.67 2.30
C ILE A 15 1.08 -8.78 3.24
N ILE A 16 -0.11 -9.21 2.80
CA ILE A 16 -1.28 -9.34 3.68
C ILE A 16 -2.16 -10.53 3.29
N CYS A 17 -1.84 -11.73 3.78
CA CYS A 17 -2.91 -12.68 4.12
C CYS A 17 -3.12 -12.57 5.64
N VAL A 18 -4.05 -11.73 6.09
CA VAL A 18 -4.44 -11.71 7.51
C VAL A 18 -5.40 -12.87 7.75
N SER A 19 -4.87 -14.01 8.19
CA SER A 19 -5.70 -14.98 8.88
C SER A 19 -5.80 -14.59 10.35
N CYS A 20 -6.98 -14.13 10.76
CA CYS A 20 -7.33 -13.86 12.15
C CYS A 20 -7.15 -15.11 13.02
N ASN A 21 -6.32 -15.03 14.07
CA ASN A 21 -6.46 -15.91 15.24
C ASN A 21 -6.92 -15.08 16.43
N LYS A 22 -8.15 -15.34 16.86
CA LYS A 22 -8.84 -14.66 17.97
C LYS A 22 -8.06 -14.80 19.26
N LYS A 23 -7.82 -13.67 19.94
CA LYS A 23 -7.96 -13.54 21.40
C LYS A 23 -8.07 -12.06 21.76
N GLU A 24 -9.21 -11.70 22.32
CA GLU A 24 -9.46 -10.39 22.90
C GLU A 24 -8.61 -10.22 24.16
N ASP A 25 -7.88 -9.12 24.28
CA ASP A 25 -7.51 -8.56 25.57
C ASP A 25 -7.57 -7.03 25.49
N LYS A 26 -8.59 -6.47 26.16
CA LYS A 26 -8.77 -5.02 26.31
C LYS A 26 -7.86 -4.51 27.42
N LYS A 27 -6.92 -3.64 27.08
CA LYS A 27 -6.37 -2.66 28.02
C LYS A 27 -6.22 -1.30 27.35
N LEU A 28 -7.08 -0.37 27.75
CA LEU A 28 -6.92 1.05 27.44
C LEU A 28 -5.65 1.55 28.14
N ILE A 29 -4.71 2.07 27.35
CA ILE A 29 -3.57 2.85 27.85
C ILE A 29 -3.86 4.33 27.57
N SER A 30 -3.62 5.14 28.60
CA SER A 30 -3.84 6.59 28.65
C SER A 30 -3.05 7.33 27.58
N LYS A 31 -3.73 8.23 26.87
CA LYS A 31 -3.16 9.16 25.88
C LYS A 31 -2.43 10.30 26.59
N GLU A 32 -1.12 10.37 26.44
CA GLU A 32 -0.42 11.66 26.49
C GLU A 32 -0.65 12.37 25.16
N ILE A 33 -1.35 13.51 25.22
CA ILE A 33 -1.57 14.39 24.07
C ILE A 33 -0.28 15.19 23.89
N ILE A 34 0.57 14.78 22.95
CA ILE A 34 1.72 15.55 22.51
C ILE A 34 1.31 16.39 21.31
N SER A 35 1.59 17.70 21.40
CA SER A 35 1.35 18.74 20.39
C SER A 35 1.94 18.40 19.01
N PRO A 36 1.29 18.80 17.90
CA PRO A 36 1.73 18.52 16.54
C PRO A 36 2.81 19.52 16.10
N GLU A 37 4.03 19.39 16.62
CA GLU A 37 5.19 19.89 15.88
C GLU A 37 5.58 18.81 14.88
N ILE A 38 5.52 19.14 13.58
CA ILE A 38 6.14 18.33 12.55
C ILE A 38 7.64 18.40 12.85
N VAL A 39 8.18 17.39 13.50
CA VAL A 39 9.62 17.30 13.73
C VAL A 39 10.27 17.06 12.37
N THR A 40 10.70 18.16 11.74
CA THR A 40 11.21 18.20 10.36
C THR A 40 12.70 17.91 10.27
N SER A 41 13.43 17.95 11.39
CA SER A 41 14.79 17.45 11.49
C SER A 41 15.16 17.17 12.95
N PHE A 42 15.93 16.12 13.16
CA PHE A 42 16.75 15.97 14.35
C PHE A 42 18.19 16.15 13.89
N ASP A 43 18.85 17.25 14.31
CA ASP A 43 20.31 17.37 14.24
C ASP A 43 20.93 16.44 15.28
N ILE A 44 20.87 15.13 15.03
CA ILE A 44 21.58 14.12 15.79
C ILE A 44 22.86 13.81 15.02
N PRO A 45 24.05 14.02 15.62
CA PRO A 45 25.31 13.64 15.00
C PRO A 45 25.30 12.14 14.67
N LEU A 46 25.70 11.78 13.45
CA LEU A 46 26.02 10.39 13.12
C LEU A 46 27.18 9.95 14.03
N THR A 47 26.96 8.90 14.81
CA THR A 47 27.94 8.39 15.78
C THR A 47 28.40 6.99 15.43
N ASP A 48 29.67 6.67 15.70
CA ASP A 48 30.19 5.31 15.60
C ASP A 48 29.85 4.39 16.79
N SER A 49 28.92 4.80 17.66
CA SER A 49 28.53 3.99 18.80
C SER A 49 27.71 2.77 18.36
N ILE A 50 28.14 1.59 18.79
CA ILE A 50 27.34 0.38 18.69
C ILE A 50 26.24 0.44 19.76
N TYR A 51 25.00 0.63 19.32
CA TYR A 51 23.80 0.54 20.15
C TYR A 51 23.47 -0.93 20.46
N ASP A 52 23.33 -1.29 21.74
CA ASP A 52 22.85 -2.62 22.14
C ASP A 52 21.32 -2.71 22.04
N VAL A 53 20.77 -3.91 22.05
CA VAL A 53 19.32 -4.10 22.15
C VAL A 53 18.84 -3.58 23.52
N LYS A 54 17.77 -2.78 23.53
CA LYS A 54 17.19 -2.26 24.78
C LYS A 54 16.79 -3.41 25.69
N GLN A 55 16.88 -3.17 26.99
CA GLN A 55 16.66 -4.20 28.01
C GLN A 55 15.30 -4.91 27.89
N GLU A 56 14.26 -4.21 27.45
CA GLU A 56 12.90 -4.77 27.24
C GLU A 56 12.82 -5.76 26.07
N TYR A 57 13.71 -5.65 25.07
CA TYR A 57 13.75 -6.53 23.90
C TYR A 57 14.91 -7.51 23.92
N LYS A 58 15.72 -7.54 24.99
CA LYS A 58 16.95 -8.33 25.08
C LYS A 58 16.75 -9.80 24.71
N ASP A 59 15.60 -10.38 25.04
CA ASP A 59 15.23 -11.78 24.78
C ASP A 59 13.88 -11.93 24.08
N ASN A 60 13.36 -10.84 23.52
CA ASN A 60 12.07 -10.84 22.85
C ASN A 60 11.98 -9.72 21.82
N VAL A 61 12.89 -9.74 20.85
CA VAL A 61 12.77 -8.85 19.68
C VAL A 61 11.42 -9.10 18.99
N PRO A 62 10.64 -8.05 18.65
CA PRO A 62 9.31 -8.19 18.08
C PRO A 62 9.36 -8.64 16.61
N VAL A 63 8.26 -9.19 16.11
CA VAL A 63 8.09 -9.44 14.68
C VAL A 63 8.05 -8.11 13.93
N PHE A 64 8.58 -8.08 12.70
CA PHE A 64 8.49 -6.88 11.87
C PHE A 64 7.02 -6.54 11.54
N PRO A 65 6.61 -5.27 11.55
CA PRO A 65 5.25 -4.87 11.19
C PRO A 65 4.80 -5.42 9.83
N TRP A 66 3.50 -5.68 9.69
CA TRP A 66 2.91 -6.27 8.47
C TRP A 66 3.45 -7.66 8.08
N THR A 67 4.15 -8.34 8.98
CA THR A 67 4.55 -9.75 8.82
C THR A 67 3.69 -10.65 9.69
N ASN A 68 3.38 -11.86 9.21
CA ASN A 68 2.69 -12.90 9.98
C ASN A 68 3.35 -14.27 9.76
N GLY A 69 2.99 -15.25 10.59
CA GLY A 69 3.55 -16.60 10.54
C GLY A 69 2.98 -17.55 9.48
N ASN A 70 2.21 -17.07 8.50
CA ASN A 70 1.68 -17.92 7.42
C ASN A 70 2.82 -18.32 6.48
N ILE A 71 3.41 -19.50 6.67
CA ILE A 71 4.54 -19.98 5.86
C ILE A 71 4.12 -20.57 4.51
N GLU A 72 2.88 -21.08 4.42
CA GLU A 72 2.34 -21.77 3.23
C GLU A 72 2.29 -20.85 2.00
N LYS A 73 2.21 -19.53 2.26
CA LYS A 73 2.25 -18.49 1.22
C LYS A 73 3.51 -18.57 0.34
N TYR A 74 4.59 -19.23 0.78
CA TYR A 74 5.82 -19.39 0.02
C TYR A 74 6.06 -20.81 -0.52
N ASP A 75 5.09 -21.71 -0.44
CA ASP A 75 5.26 -23.10 -0.90
C ASP A 75 5.50 -23.22 -2.41
N HIS A 76 5.14 -22.19 -3.17
CA HIS A 76 5.39 -22.11 -4.61
C HIS A 76 6.81 -21.65 -4.97
N PHE A 77 7.61 -21.19 -4.01
CA PHE A 77 8.97 -20.75 -4.29
C PHE A 77 9.89 -21.93 -4.59
N VAL A 78 10.69 -21.79 -5.65
CA VAL A 78 11.78 -22.73 -5.93
C VAL A 78 12.91 -22.48 -4.94
N LEU A 79 13.36 -23.52 -4.25
CA LEU A 79 14.48 -23.44 -3.31
C LEU A 79 15.76 -23.95 -3.96
N ASP A 80 16.90 -23.36 -3.60
CA ASP A 80 18.22 -23.91 -3.93
C ASP A 80 18.53 -25.17 -3.09
N LYS A 81 19.68 -25.80 -3.35
CA LYS A 81 20.14 -27.00 -2.62
C LYS A 81 20.34 -26.79 -1.11
N ASN A 82 20.44 -25.55 -0.65
CA ASN A 82 20.62 -25.18 0.75
C ASN A 82 19.31 -24.68 1.38
N GLY A 83 18.17 -24.75 0.68
CA GLY A 83 16.88 -24.27 1.16
C GLY A 83 16.71 -22.76 1.11
N ILE A 84 17.49 -22.05 0.28
CA ILE A 84 17.37 -20.61 0.07
C ILE A 84 16.37 -20.35 -1.07
N PRO A 85 15.37 -19.48 -0.86
CA PRO A 85 14.43 -19.10 -1.91
C PRO A 85 15.10 -18.44 -3.12
N LEU A 86 14.74 -18.94 -4.30
CA LEU A 86 15.02 -18.32 -5.59
C LEU A 86 13.76 -17.65 -6.12
N PHE A 87 13.95 -16.59 -6.90
CA PHE A 87 12.88 -15.86 -7.53
C PHE A 87 12.97 -15.98 -9.04
N GLU A 88 11.84 -16.32 -9.68
CA GLU A 88 11.75 -16.40 -11.12
C GLU A 88 11.34 -15.03 -11.70
N TYR A 89 12.23 -14.43 -12.49
CA TYR A 89 11.95 -13.20 -13.22
C TYR A 89 12.31 -13.36 -14.69
N GLU A 90 11.34 -13.13 -15.57
CA GLU A 90 11.43 -13.34 -17.02
C GLU A 90 11.97 -14.74 -17.40
N GLY A 91 11.52 -15.77 -16.68
CA GLY A 91 11.93 -17.16 -16.91
C GLY A 91 13.33 -17.51 -16.37
N LYS A 92 13.96 -16.60 -15.63
CA LYS A 92 15.26 -16.82 -14.98
C LYS A 92 15.10 -16.86 -13.47
N LEU A 93 15.54 -17.97 -12.86
CA LEU A 93 15.71 -18.06 -11.41
C LEU A 93 16.99 -17.32 -10.97
N ASP A 94 16.86 -16.42 -10.00
CA ASP A 94 17.98 -15.70 -9.40
C ASP A 94 17.77 -15.51 -7.89
N TYR A 95 18.85 -15.16 -7.17
CA TYR A 95 18.73 -14.73 -5.78
C TYR A 95 18.25 -13.28 -5.74
N PHE A 96 16.99 -13.09 -5.39
CA PHE A 96 16.38 -11.78 -5.25
C PHE A 96 16.21 -11.43 -3.77
N PRO A 97 16.91 -10.42 -3.24
CA PRO A 97 16.87 -10.04 -1.82
C PRO A 97 15.49 -9.84 -1.21
N GLY A 98 14.58 -9.20 -1.95
CA GLY A 98 13.19 -9.04 -1.50
C GLY A 98 12.50 -10.37 -1.21
N SER A 99 12.94 -11.46 -1.84
CA SER A 99 12.29 -12.77 -1.74
C SER A 99 12.68 -13.51 -0.50
N TYR A 100 13.97 -13.79 -0.34
CA TYR A 100 14.41 -14.54 0.81
C TYR A 100 14.26 -13.74 2.11
N ILE A 101 14.27 -12.40 2.09
CA ILE A 101 14.11 -11.60 3.31
C ILE A 101 12.68 -11.65 3.87
N GLN A 102 11.67 -11.69 3.00
CA GLN A 102 10.27 -11.84 3.41
C GLN A 102 9.99 -13.25 3.92
N VAL A 103 10.57 -14.27 3.28
CA VAL A 103 10.51 -15.66 3.75
C VAL A 103 11.15 -15.80 5.12
N ALA A 104 12.34 -15.20 5.34
CA ALA A 104 12.98 -15.17 6.65
C ALA A 104 12.07 -14.50 7.70
N SER A 105 11.56 -13.31 7.41
CA SER A 105 10.68 -12.57 8.33
C SER A 105 9.44 -13.38 8.73
N THR A 106 8.84 -14.10 7.79
CA THR A 106 7.68 -14.97 8.01
C THR A 106 8.04 -16.21 8.83
N TYR A 107 9.19 -16.84 8.59
CA TYR A 107 9.66 -17.94 9.43
C TYR A 107 9.96 -17.49 10.87
N TYR A 108 10.49 -16.28 11.06
CA TYR A 108 10.64 -15.71 12.40
C TYR A 108 9.28 -15.49 13.08
N ALA A 109 8.31 -14.89 12.37
CA ALA A 109 6.95 -14.70 12.87
C ALA A 109 6.30 -16.04 13.27
N SER A 110 6.40 -17.04 12.39
CA SER A 110 5.93 -18.40 12.64
C SER A 110 6.62 -19.02 13.87
N TYR A 111 7.93 -18.84 14.02
CA TYR A 111 8.66 -19.27 15.22
C TYR A 111 8.14 -18.56 16.48
N LYS A 112 7.87 -17.25 16.43
CA LYS A 112 7.36 -16.51 17.60
C LYS A 112 5.98 -17.00 18.02
N GLU A 113 5.11 -17.28 17.05
CA GLU A 113 3.74 -17.78 17.24
C GLU A 113 3.69 -19.24 17.72
N THR A 114 4.48 -20.12 17.09
CA THR A 114 4.35 -21.58 17.26
C THR A 114 5.45 -22.22 18.12
N LYS A 115 6.58 -21.53 18.30
CA LYS A 115 7.83 -22.07 18.86
C LYS A 115 8.42 -23.24 18.06
N SER A 116 8.07 -23.39 16.78
CA SER A 116 8.62 -24.42 15.89
C SER A 116 10.13 -24.29 15.69
N GLU A 117 10.88 -25.33 16.06
CA GLU A 117 12.33 -25.37 15.85
C GLU A 117 12.68 -25.46 14.34
N ASP A 118 11.81 -26.05 13.53
CA ASP A 118 11.96 -26.05 12.05
C ASP A 118 11.88 -24.62 11.50
N SER A 119 10.88 -23.84 11.90
CA SER A 119 10.75 -22.44 11.49
C SER A 119 11.94 -21.61 11.97
N LYS A 120 12.43 -21.84 13.20
CA LYS A 120 13.65 -21.21 13.70
C LYS A 120 14.89 -21.58 12.87
N ASN A 121 15.07 -22.85 12.53
CA ASN A 121 16.21 -23.30 11.74
C ASN A 121 16.18 -22.75 10.32
N LYS A 122 15.01 -22.72 9.66
CA LYS A 122 14.83 -22.12 8.34
C LYS A 122 15.06 -20.61 8.35
N PHE A 123 14.55 -19.92 9.37
CA PHE A 123 14.86 -18.51 9.60
C PHE A 123 16.37 -18.29 9.72
N MET A 124 17.05 -19.02 10.61
CA MET A 124 18.49 -18.86 10.84
C MET A 124 19.33 -19.20 9.60
N ASN A 125 18.91 -20.19 8.81
CA ASN A 125 19.57 -20.52 7.55
C ASN A 125 19.55 -19.33 6.58
N ILE A 126 18.36 -18.75 6.36
CA ILE A 126 18.22 -17.60 5.47
C ILE A 126 18.87 -16.35 6.07
N ALA A 127 18.78 -16.11 7.37
CA ALA A 127 19.43 -14.98 8.03
C ALA A 127 20.97 -15.03 7.90
N ASN A 128 21.57 -16.22 8.04
CA ASN A 128 23.00 -16.43 7.75
C ASN A 128 23.32 -16.15 6.27
N PHE A 129 22.47 -16.61 5.35
CA PHE A 129 22.62 -16.33 3.93
C PHE A 129 22.57 -14.81 3.65
N CYS A 130 21.62 -14.09 4.24
CA CYS A 130 21.55 -12.63 4.16
C CYS A 130 22.85 -11.98 4.63
N TYR A 131 23.32 -12.32 5.84
CA TYR A 131 24.56 -11.77 6.41
C TYR A 131 25.77 -12.02 5.50
N ASN A 132 25.91 -13.23 4.96
CA ASN A 132 27.04 -13.59 4.09
C ASN A 132 26.99 -12.92 2.70
N ASN A 133 25.83 -12.42 2.26
CA ASN A 133 25.64 -11.75 0.98
C ASN A 133 25.56 -10.22 1.12
N LEU A 134 25.82 -9.66 2.30
CA LEU A 134 25.91 -8.22 2.48
C LEU A 134 27.06 -7.65 1.64
N THR A 135 26.74 -6.60 0.88
CA THR A 135 27.76 -5.76 0.27
C THR A 135 28.13 -4.69 1.28
N GLU A 136 29.33 -4.77 1.85
CA GLU A 136 29.87 -3.70 2.69
C GLU A 136 30.55 -2.64 1.82
N ILE A 137 30.12 -1.39 1.98
CA ILE A 137 30.68 -0.23 1.26
C ILE A 137 31.07 0.78 2.32
N LYS A 138 32.38 0.99 2.52
CA LYS A 138 32.92 1.87 3.57
C LYS A 138 32.34 1.54 4.95
N ASP A 139 31.44 2.37 5.46
CA ASP A 139 30.84 2.34 6.79
C ASP A 139 29.38 1.89 6.81
N PHE A 140 28.80 1.54 5.64
CA PHE A 140 27.44 1.02 5.51
C PHE A 140 27.39 -0.33 4.79
N SER A 141 26.22 -0.98 4.82
CA SER A 141 25.98 -2.23 4.10
C SER A 141 24.58 -2.28 3.49
N VAL A 142 24.45 -3.04 2.40
CA VAL A 142 23.18 -3.27 1.70
C VAL A 142 23.09 -4.72 1.23
N LEU A 143 21.86 -5.21 1.03
CA LEU A 143 21.62 -6.39 0.20
C LEU A 143 21.37 -5.95 -1.24
N ASN A 144 22.26 -6.37 -2.13
CA ASN A 144 22.29 -5.95 -3.51
C ASN A 144 21.58 -6.96 -4.42
N THR A 145 20.77 -6.44 -5.34
CA THR A 145 20.02 -7.19 -6.33
C THR A 145 20.72 -7.15 -7.68
N LYS A 146 20.90 -8.31 -8.31
CA LYS A 146 21.51 -8.38 -9.65
C LYS A 146 20.47 -8.25 -10.77
N THR A 147 19.29 -8.81 -10.56
CA THR A 147 18.17 -8.79 -11.51
C THR A 147 17.72 -7.37 -11.77
N LEU A 148 17.73 -6.93 -13.04
CA LEU A 148 17.22 -5.63 -13.45
C LEU A 148 15.71 -5.72 -13.65
N VAL A 149 14.96 -4.90 -12.92
CA VAL A 149 13.51 -4.83 -13.02
C VAL A 149 13.11 -3.91 -14.16
N ASN A 150 12.24 -4.39 -15.04
CA ASN A 150 11.68 -3.59 -16.13
C ASN A 150 10.92 -2.37 -15.59
N GLY A 151 11.04 -1.26 -16.31
CA GLY A 151 10.37 -0.01 -15.97
C GLY A 151 11.22 0.96 -15.16
N TYR A 152 12.23 0.47 -14.43
CA TYR A 152 13.11 1.31 -13.64
C TYR A 152 14.50 1.42 -14.28
N ASP A 153 15.13 2.60 -14.15
CA ASP A 153 16.50 2.84 -14.63
C ASP A 153 17.52 2.32 -13.61
N LEU A 154 17.75 1.01 -13.63
CA LEU A 154 18.56 0.30 -12.64
C LEU A 154 19.94 -0.10 -13.19
N LYS A 155 20.98 0.09 -12.38
CA LYS A 155 22.33 -0.39 -12.65
C LYS A 155 22.67 -1.58 -11.75
N SER A 156 22.91 -2.74 -12.35
CA SER A 156 23.26 -3.96 -11.60
C SER A 156 24.69 -3.90 -11.04
N PRO A 157 24.93 -4.33 -9.79
CA PRO A 157 23.92 -4.62 -8.76
C PRO A 157 23.36 -3.34 -8.13
N TRP A 158 22.10 -3.38 -7.68
CA TRP A 158 21.40 -2.23 -7.09
C TRP A 158 20.81 -2.55 -5.71
N PRO A 159 20.80 -1.58 -4.76
CA PRO A 159 20.19 -1.74 -3.44
C PRO A 159 18.70 -1.36 -3.43
N SER A 160 17.97 -1.73 -2.38
CA SER A 160 16.56 -1.38 -2.19
C SER A 160 16.30 -0.93 -0.75
N ALA A 161 15.67 0.24 -0.57
CA ALA A 161 15.30 0.74 0.75
C ALA A 161 14.34 -0.22 1.47
N LEU A 162 13.32 -0.73 0.77
CA LEU A 162 12.39 -1.72 1.29
C LEU A 162 13.15 -2.95 1.81
N VAL A 163 13.97 -3.57 0.95
CA VAL A 163 14.74 -4.77 1.30
C VAL A 163 15.63 -4.50 2.50
N ASN A 164 16.32 -3.36 2.51
CA ASN A 164 17.23 -3.01 3.58
C ASN A 164 16.49 -2.78 4.92
N GLY A 165 15.27 -2.23 4.88
CA GLY A 165 14.37 -2.10 6.04
C GLY A 165 13.98 -3.45 6.64
N PHE A 166 13.58 -4.43 5.82
CA PHE A 166 13.35 -5.80 6.28
C PHE A 166 14.65 -6.46 6.77
N ALA A 167 15.77 -6.26 6.07
CA ALA A 167 17.06 -6.86 6.41
C ALA A 167 17.56 -6.43 7.79
N ILE A 168 17.38 -5.15 8.15
CA ILE A 168 17.65 -4.65 9.51
C ILE A 168 16.91 -5.49 10.55
N SER A 169 15.61 -5.76 10.33
CA SER A 169 14.81 -6.56 11.26
C SER A 169 15.29 -8.01 11.35
N VAL A 170 15.60 -8.66 10.22
CA VAL A 170 16.12 -10.03 10.17
C VAL A 170 17.47 -10.14 10.88
N MET A 171 18.37 -9.17 10.75
CA MET A 171 19.62 -9.15 11.49
C MET A 171 19.38 -9.02 13.01
N LEU A 172 18.50 -8.12 13.44
CA LEU A 172 18.16 -7.96 14.87
C LEU A 172 17.48 -9.22 15.46
N GLN A 173 16.63 -9.88 14.67
CA GLN A 173 15.99 -11.15 15.02
C GLN A 173 16.98 -12.31 15.07
N ALA A 174 18.00 -12.33 14.21
CA ALA A 174 19.08 -13.30 14.28
C ALA A 174 19.96 -13.06 15.52
N TYR A 175 20.20 -11.79 15.90
CA TYR A 175 20.83 -11.45 17.17
C TYR A 175 19.98 -11.91 18.36
N ASP A 176 18.67 -11.75 18.33
CA ASP A 176 17.75 -12.23 19.39
C ASP A 176 17.96 -13.72 19.69
N ILE A 177 18.11 -14.54 18.64
CA ILE A 177 18.26 -16.00 18.75
C ILE A 177 19.69 -16.41 19.14
N THR A 178 20.70 -15.76 18.59
CA THR A 178 22.10 -16.23 18.70
C THR A 178 22.93 -15.47 19.72
N LYS A 179 22.54 -14.23 20.03
CA LYS A 179 23.34 -13.21 20.73
C LYS A 179 24.69 -12.90 20.06
N ASP A 180 24.86 -13.28 18.79
CA ASP A 180 26.07 -12.99 18.02
C ASP A 180 26.06 -11.53 17.54
N LYS A 181 26.96 -10.72 18.10
CA LYS A 181 27.05 -9.27 17.83
C LYS A 181 27.29 -8.94 16.36
N LYS A 182 27.74 -9.89 15.52
CA LYS A 182 27.90 -9.63 14.08
C LYS A 182 26.60 -9.16 13.43
N TYR A 183 25.46 -9.71 13.84
CA TYR A 183 24.17 -9.33 13.28
C TYR A 183 23.74 -7.95 13.75
N LEU A 184 23.96 -7.63 15.03
CA LEU A 184 23.71 -6.29 15.56
C LEU A 184 24.53 -5.24 14.82
N ILE A 185 25.82 -5.49 14.60
CA ILE A 185 26.72 -4.60 13.84
C ILE A 185 26.24 -4.47 12.38
N ALA A 186 25.86 -5.58 11.75
CA ALA A 186 25.31 -5.55 10.39
C ALA A 186 24.05 -4.69 10.29
N SER A 187 23.12 -4.80 11.26
CA SER A 187 21.90 -3.99 11.28
C SER A 187 22.20 -2.48 11.37
N GLN A 188 23.25 -2.07 12.08
CA GLN A 188 23.66 -0.67 12.19
C GLN A 188 24.27 -0.16 10.89
N LYS A 189 25.14 -0.95 10.25
CA LYS A 189 25.68 -0.63 8.93
C LYS A 189 24.58 -0.50 7.87
N MET A 190 23.53 -1.32 7.96
CA MET A 190 22.37 -1.19 7.06
C MET A 190 21.61 0.12 7.26
N VAL A 191 21.44 0.59 8.50
CA VAL A 191 20.80 1.90 8.77
C VAL A 191 21.52 3.03 8.05
N ARG A 192 22.86 3.03 8.05
CA ARG A 192 23.68 4.06 7.40
C ARG A 192 23.45 4.18 5.89
N ALA A 193 22.99 3.12 5.23
CA ALA A 193 22.68 3.16 3.79
C ALA A 193 21.58 4.17 3.42
N TYR A 194 20.71 4.51 4.38
CA TYR A 194 19.64 5.49 4.23
C TYR A 194 20.13 6.95 4.24
N ASN A 195 21.39 7.18 4.64
CA ASN A 195 22.05 8.48 4.51
C ASN A 195 23.01 8.54 3.33
N THR A 196 23.11 7.47 2.53
CA THR A 196 24.03 7.37 1.41
C THR A 196 23.26 7.36 0.10
N THR A 197 23.73 8.15 -0.87
CA THR A 197 23.06 8.30 -2.16
C THR A 197 23.10 7.01 -2.98
N ILE A 198 22.15 6.84 -3.90
CA ILE A 198 22.14 5.72 -4.85
C ILE A 198 23.43 5.68 -5.68
N GLU A 199 23.96 6.84 -6.07
CA GLU A 199 25.22 6.95 -6.81
C GLU A 199 26.43 6.42 -6.04
N GLU A 200 26.37 6.48 -4.70
CA GLU A 200 27.39 5.96 -3.78
C GLU A 200 27.11 4.52 -3.34
N GLY A 201 26.01 3.92 -3.81
CA GLY A 201 25.60 2.54 -3.50
C GLY A 201 24.65 2.41 -2.30
N GLY A 202 24.13 3.52 -1.77
CA GLY A 202 23.07 3.55 -0.76
C GLY A 202 21.67 3.60 -1.36
N VAL A 203 20.68 4.04 -0.58
CA VAL A 203 19.26 4.02 -0.99
C VAL A 203 18.60 5.40 -1.02
N LEU A 204 19.36 6.46 -0.76
CA LEU A 204 18.87 7.84 -0.73
C LEU A 204 18.86 8.47 -2.13
N SER A 205 17.73 9.09 -2.48
CA SER A 205 17.58 10.02 -3.61
C SER A 205 17.04 11.37 -3.11
N TYR A 206 16.82 12.32 -4.04
CA TYR A 206 16.19 13.60 -3.73
C TYR A 206 15.08 13.94 -4.73
N TRP A 207 13.84 14.00 -4.24
CA TRP A 207 12.67 14.46 -5.00
C TRP A 207 12.42 15.95 -4.77
N ASP A 208 12.79 16.80 -5.73
CA ASP A 208 12.73 18.27 -5.59
C ASP A 208 13.44 18.75 -4.31
N LYS A 209 14.64 18.22 -4.06
CA LYS A 209 15.47 18.47 -2.86
C LYS A 209 14.91 17.88 -1.56
N VAL A 210 13.81 17.13 -1.59
CA VAL A 210 13.30 16.38 -0.44
C VAL A 210 13.93 14.98 -0.45
N PRO A 211 14.60 14.54 0.63
CA PRO A 211 15.22 13.22 0.65
C PRO A 211 14.18 12.11 0.51
N TYR A 212 14.44 11.07 -0.28
CA TYR A 212 13.52 9.95 -0.48
C TYR A 212 14.29 8.62 -0.45
N TYR A 213 13.71 7.58 0.15
CA TYR A 213 14.34 6.26 0.24
C TYR A 213 13.74 5.35 -0.82
N GLU A 214 14.53 5.01 -1.83
CA GLU A 214 14.01 4.38 -3.03
C GLU A 214 13.89 2.85 -2.90
N GLU A 215 12.71 2.31 -3.20
CA GLU A 215 12.49 0.85 -3.30
C GLU A 215 13.33 0.24 -4.41
N TYR A 216 13.27 0.86 -5.59
CA TYR A 216 14.12 0.57 -6.74
C TYR A 216 15.12 1.70 -6.85
N ALA A 217 16.43 1.43 -6.93
CA ALA A 217 17.48 2.45 -6.98
C ALA A 217 17.48 3.28 -8.29
N ASP A 218 16.35 3.92 -8.56
CA ASP A 218 16.03 4.85 -9.62
C ASP A 218 15.45 6.10 -8.93
N PRO A 219 16.14 7.25 -8.98
CA PRO A 219 15.74 8.49 -8.30
C PRO A 219 14.49 9.15 -8.90
N LYS A 220 13.86 8.52 -9.91
CA LYS A 220 12.59 8.97 -10.49
C LYS A 220 11.42 8.08 -10.07
N SER A 221 11.68 6.94 -9.44
CA SER A 221 10.66 5.93 -9.17
C SER A 221 9.66 6.40 -8.12
N HIS A 222 10.16 6.77 -6.92
CA HIS A 222 9.35 7.23 -5.79
C HIS A 222 8.19 6.28 -5.46
N VAL A 223 8.47 4.98 -5.30
CA VAL A 223 7.42 4.00 -4.91
C VAL A 223 6.96 4.27 -3.47
N LEU A 224 5.65 4.44 -3.26
CA LEU A 224 5.11 4.90 -1.98
C LEU A 224 5.17 3.82 -0.90
N ASN A 225 4.67 2.62 -1.20
CA ASN A 225 4.62 1.53 -0.23
C ASN A 225 6.04 1.11 0.23
N GLY A 226 7.02 1.02 -0.69
CA GLY A 226 8.39 0.67 -0.36
C GLY A 226 9.09 1.74 0.47
N PHE A 227 8.78 3.02 0.23
CA PHE A 227 9.24 4.10 1.09
C PHE A 227 8.72 3.92 2.52
N MET A 228 7.42 3.64 2.71
CA MET A 228 6.84 3.43 4.04
C MET A 228 7.36 2.16 4.74
N PHE A 229 7.64 1.07 4.02
CA PHE A 229 8.35 -0.09 4.58
C PHE A 229 9.74 0.27 5.10
N SER A 230 10.45 1.08 4.34
CA SER A 230 11.79 1.53 4.70
C SER A 230 11.77 2.36 6.00
N LEU A 231 10.75 3.21 6.19
CA LEU A 231 10.51 3.93 7.44
C LEU A 231 10.25 2.98 8.61
N ALA A 232 9.47 1.91 8.41
CA ALA A 232 9.27 0.91 9.44
C ALA A 232 10.56 0.17 9.82
N GLY A 233 11.46 -0.11 8.87
CA GLY A 233 12.79 -0.65 9.15
C GLY A 233 13.62 0.24 10.07
N LEU A 234 13.65 1.55 9.78
CA LEU A 234 14.33 2.56 10.60
C LEU A 234 13.69 2.69 11.99
N TYR A 235 12.36 2.79 12.06
CA TYR A 235 11.63 2.87 13.32
C TYR A 235 11.84 1.61 14.17
N TYR A 236 11.80 0.43 13.56
CA TYR A 236 12.07 -0.85 14.21
C TYR A 236 13.48 -0.87 14.82
N SER A 237 14.51 -0.46 14.07
CA SER A 237 15.88 -0.35 14.58
C SER A 237 15.97 0.58 15.78
N TYR A 238 15.41 1.78 15.67
CA TYR A 238 15.39 2.76 16.75
C TYR A 238 14.67 2.22 17.99
N LYS A 239 13.51 1.60 17.82
CA LYS A 239 12.74 1.07 18.95
C LYS A 239 13.47 -0.06 19.64
N VAL A 240 14.00 -1.03 18.89
CA VAL A 240 14.67 -2.21 19.44
C VAL A 240 16.03 -1.88 20.07
N THR A 241 16.81 -0.97 19.50
CA THR A 241 18.21 -0.72 19.93
C THR A 241 18.46 0.64 20.58
N GLY A 242 17.52 1.59 20.42
CA GLY A 242 17.78 2.98 20.78
C GLY A 242 18.71 3.71 19.82
N ASN A 243 19.00 3.13 18.64
CA ASN A 243 19.83 3.75 17.60
C ASN A 243 19.27 5.13 17.19
N LEU A 244 20.00 6.18 17.58
CA LEU A 244 19.61 7.56 17.35
C LEU A 244 19.78 8.00 15.89
N GLU A 245 20.68 7.35 15.15
CA GLU A 245 20.81 7.54 13.70
C GLU A 245 19.56 7.00 12.98
N ALA A 246 19.12 5.79 13.34
CA ALA A 246 17.87 5.23 12.79
C ALA A 246 16.66 6.12 13.12
N LYS A 247 16.63 6.70 14.33
CA LYS A 247 15.62 7.68 14.73
C LYS A 247 15.65 8.92 13.83
N ALA A 248 16.83 9.51 13.63
CA ALA A 248 16.98 10.73 12.82
C ALA A 248 16.52 10.49 11.38
N LEU A 249 16.94 9.37 10.77
CA LEU A 249 16.56 8.99 9.40
C LEU A 249 15.06 8.68 9.31
N PHE A 250 14.48 8.01 10.31
CA PHE A 250 13.03 7.81 10.35
C PHE A 250 12.27 9.13 10.31
N TYR A 251 12.63 10.10 11.17
CA TYR A 251 11.94 11.40 11.20
C TYR A 251 12.24 12.26 9.97
N GLN A 252 13.43 12.18 9.38
CA GLN A 252 13.71 12.79 8.07
C GLN A 252 12.74 12.26 7.01
N GLY A 253 12.61 10.93 6.93
CA GLY A 253 11.68 10.29 6.01
C GLY A 253 10.20 10.59 6.31
N MET A 254 9.82 10.74 7.59
CA MET A 254 8.48 11.22 7.96
C MET A 254 8.21 12.65 7.48
N GLY A 255 9.22 13.53 7.54
CA GLY A 255 9.16 14.88 6.97
C GLY A 255 8.98 14.84 5.45
N SER A 256 9.70 13.95 4.76
CA SER A 256 9.54 13.73 3.33
C SER A 256 8.15 13.20 2.98
N LEU A 257 7.64 12.22 3.73
CA LEU A 257 6.29 11.69 3.56
C LEU A 257 5.26 12.81 3.69
N ALA A 258 5.33 13.62 4.76
CA ALA A 258 4.44 14.75 4.97
C ALA A 258 4.49 15.77 3.81
N SER A 259 5.67 16.00 3.24
CA SER A 259 5.84 16.92 2.11
C SER A 259 5.33 16.37 0.78
N LYS A 260 5.36 15.05 0.58
CA LYS A 260 5.14 14.42 -0.74
C LYS A 260 3.86 13.61 -0.86
N LEU A 261 3.23 13.23 0.25
CA LEU A 261 2.05 12.35 0.24
C LEU A 261 0.89 12.88 -0.61
N ARG A 262 0.75 14.22 -0.71
CA ARG A 262 -0.22 14.86 -1.60
C ARG A 262 -0.04 14.50 -3.08
N GLU A 263 1.19 14.33 -3.54
CA GLU A 263 1.50 14.05 -4.94
C GLU A 263 1.08 12.63 -5.37
N PHE A 264 0.76 11.76 -4.39
CA PHE A 264 0.22 10.42 -4.61
C PHE A 264 -1.32 10.39 -4.56
N ASP A 265 -2.00 11.44 -4.12
CA ASP A 265 -3.47 11.50 -4.08
C ASP A 265 -4.01 11.82 -5.49
N ALA A 266 -4.45 10.79 -6.21
CA ALA A 266 -5.06 10.92 -7.53
C ALA A 266 -6.54 11.29 -7.48
N GLY A 267 -7.13 11.46 -6.29
CA GLY A 267 -8.52 11.91 -6.08
C GLY A 267 -9.61 10.84 -6.22
N PHE A 268 -9.25 9.63 -6.67
CA PHE A 268 -10.13 8.45 -6.80
C PHE A 268 -9.41 7.12 -6.50
N THR A 269 -8.11 7.18 -6.26
CA THR A 269 -7.17 6.13 -5.82
C THR A 269 -5.86 6.84 -5.45
N SER A 270 -4.80 6.11 -5.12
CA SER A 270 -3.44 6.62 -4.99
C SER A 270 -2.57 6.24 -6.19
N ASN A 271 -1.53 7.03 -6.46
CA ASN A 271 -0.45 6.58 -7.34
C ASN A 271 0.43 5.57 -6.60
N TYR A 272 0.81 4.48 -7.26
CA TYR A 272 1.76 3.51 -6.71
C TYR A 272 3.18 4.09 -6.65
N ASN A 273 3.57 4.81 -7.70
CA ASN A 273 4.87 5.46 -7.85
C ASN A 273 4.70 6.76 -8.66
N LYS A 274 5.77 7.57 -8.78
CA LYS A 274 5.76 8.80 -9.61
C LYS A 274 6.59 8.69 -10.88
N LEU A 275 6.95 7.46 -11.26
CA LEU A 275 7.59 7.21 -12.53
C LEU A 275 6.59 7.52 -13.66
N LYS A 276 7.01 8.34 -14.62
CA LYS A 276 6.20 8.63 -15.81
C LYS A 276 6.63 7.73 -16.95
N VAL A 277 5.74 6.83 -17.38
CA VAL A 277 5.99 5.98 -18.54
C VAL A 277 5.57 6.74 -19.79
N ASN A 278 6.54 7.14 -20.61
CA ASN A 278 6.28 7.72 -21.92
C ASN A 278 5.96 6.60 -22.90
N THR A 279 4.69 6.45 -23.27
CA THR A 279 4.34 5.73 -24.49
C THR A 279 4.47 6.69 -25.68
N LYS A 280 4.43 6.17 -26.91
CA LYS A 280 4.47 7.04 -28.12
C LYS A 280 3.29 8.02 -28.19
N GLU A 281 2.26 7.83 -27.38
CA GLU A 281 0.96 8.50 -27.50
C GLU A 281 0.53 9.21 -26.19
N GLU A 282 0.84 8.67 -25.01
CA GLU A 282 0.42 9.23 -23.71
C GLU A 282 1.49 9.04 -22.60
N VAL A 283 1.55 10.00 -21.67
CA VAL A 283 2.27 9.87 -20.39
C VAL A 283 1.34 9.17 -19.40
N MET A 284 1.69 7.96 -18.97
CA MET A 284 0.86 7.20 -18.05
C MET A 284 1.39 7.28 -16.62
N GLU A 285 0.47 7.47 -15.68
CA GLU A 285 0.72 7.27 -14.25
C GLU A 285 0.37 5.83 -13.85
N THR A 286 1.07 5.31 -12.85
CA THR A 286 0.77 4.01 -12.25
C THR A 286 -0.08 4.23 -11.00
N TYR A 287 -1.26 3.60 -10.94
CA TYR A 287 -2.19 3.70 -9.81
C TYR A 287 -2.13 2.43 -8.95
N ALA A 288 -2.18 2.57 -7.63
CA ALA A 288 -2.07 1.46 -6.68
C ALA A 288 -3.14 0.39 -6.93
N SER A 289 -4.37 0.83 -7.15
CA SER A 289 -5.51 -0.02 -7.45
C SER A 289 -5.53 -0.62 -8.87
N ALA A 290 -4.63 -0.18 -9.77
CA ALA A 290 -4.62 -0.59 -11.17
C ALA A 290 -3.45 -1.53 -11.51
N LEU A 291 -2.84 -2.13 -10.50
CA LEU A 291 -1.78 -3.10 -10.64
C LEU A 291 -2.30 -4.50 -10.31
N ASN A 292 -1.79 -5.49 -11.03
CA ASN A 292 -1.98 -6.93 -10.78
C ASN A 292 -3.38 -7.50 -11.11
N GLU A 293 -3.71 -8.69 -10.58
CA GLU A 293 -5.01 -9.36 -10.80
C GLU A 293 -6.01 -9.08 -9.66
N ASP A 294 -5.52 -8.53 -8.55
CA ASP A 294 -6.29 -8.14 -7.36
C ASP A 294 -6.21 -6.61 -7.19
N PRO A 295 -7.14 -5.86 -7.80
CA PRO A 295 -7.18 -4.41 -7.76
C PRO A 295 -7.49 -3.91 -6.33
N ASP A 296 -7.21 -2.63 -6.07
CA ASP A 296 -7.25 -1.99 -4.73
C ASP A 296 -6.23 -2.51 -3.67
N HIS A 297 -5.58 -3.67 -3.83
CA HIS A 297 -4.67 -4.23 -2.81
C HIS A 297 -3.53 -3.29 -2.34
N TYR A 298 -2.85 -2.60 -3.27
CA TYR A 298 -1.80 -1.65 -2.88
C TYR A 298 -2.38 -0.41 -2.18
N LEU A 299 -3.61 0.01 -2.54
CA LEU A 299 -4.29 1.11 -1.88
C LEU A 299 -4.60 0.74 -0.42
N GLU A 300 -5.07 -0.48 -0.19
CA GLU A 300 -5.28 -1.02 1.16
C GLU A 300 -3.99 -1.11 1.95
N LEU A 301 -2.93 -1.64 1.34
CA LEU A 301 -1.61 -1.68 1.96
C LEU A 301 -1.16 -0.28 2.41
N GLU A 302 -1.32 0.73 1.56
CA GLU A 302 -0.99 2.10 1.90
C GLU A 302 -1.84 2.64 3.06
N ILE A 303 -3.15 2.32 3.11
CA ILE A 303 -4.02 2.65 4.26
C ILE A 303 -3.45 2.03 5.54
N TYR A 304 -3.08 0.75 5.51
CA TYR A 304 -2.50 0.07 6.68
C TYR A 304 -1.15 0.63 7.08
N GLN A 305 -0.32 1.01 6.11
CA GLN A 305 0.99 1.60 6.39
C GLN A 305 0.86 2.97 7.04
N LEU A 306 -0.01 3.83 6.50
CA LEU A 306 -0.31 5.15 7.06
C LEU A 306 -0.87 5.07 8.47
N LEU A 307 -1.82 4.16 8.72
CA LEU A 307 -2.41 3.97 10.06
C LEU A 307 -1.40 3.39 11.07
N SER A 308 -0.53 2.47 10.66
CA SER A 308 0.56 1.97 11.50
C SER A 308 1.54 3.08 11.88
N LEU A 309 1.98 3.89 10.91
CA LEU A 309 2.83 5.06 11.17
C LEU A 309 2.11 6.07 12.08
N TYR A 310 0.79 6.25 11.93
CA TYR A 310 0.00 7.10 12.82
C TYR A 310 -0.04 6.56 14.24
N ASN A 311 -0.27 5.26 14.42
CA ASN A 311 -0.25 4.62 15.74
C ASN A 311 1.12 4.78 16.43
N TRP A 312 2.22 4.79 15.68
CA TRP A 312 3.57 4.99 16.23
C TRP A 312 3.93 6.44 16.54
N THR A 313 3.41 7.40 15.76
CA THR A 313 3.90 8.79 15.79
C THR A 313 2.88 9.82 16.24
N GLY A 314 1.58 9.51 16.17
CA GLY A 314 0.48 10.46 16.42
C GLY A 314 0.31 11.55 15.35
N GLN A 315 1.02 11.48 14.22
CA GLN A 315 0.98 12.52 13.19
C GLN A 315 -0.31 12.46 12.36
N TYR A 316 -1.24 13.40 12.61
CA TYR A 316 -2.60 13.37 12.07
C TYR A 316 -2.71 13.33 10.54
N PHE A 317 -1.74 13.90 9.81
CA PHE A 317 -1.78 13.88 8.34
C PHE A 317 -1.84 12.44 7.79
N LEU A 318 -1.18 11.49 8.45
CA LEU A 318 -1.19 10.07 8.06
C LEU A 318 -2.61 9.51 8.12
N ARG A 319 -3.30 9.78 9.22
CA ARG A 319 -4.68 9.34 9.47
C ARG A 319 -5.65 10.00 8.48
N ASP A 320 -5.43 11.28 8.17
CA ASP A 320 -6.24 12.01 7.19
C ASP A 320 -6.07 11.46 5.76
N TYR A 321 -4.85 11.09 5.36
CA TYR A 321 -4.62 10.45 4.06
C TYR A 321 -5.15 9.01 4.02
N ALA A 322 -5.00 8.25 5.09
CA ALA A 322 -5.61 6.92 5.19
C ALA A 322 -7.14 6.99 5.06
N HIS A 323 -7.79 8.01 5.65
CA HIS A 323 -9.22 8.25 5.46
C HIS A 323 -9.56 8.54 4.00
N ARG A 324 -8.79 9.39 3.32
CA ARG A 324 -9.01 9.71 1.90
C ARG A 324 -8.91 8.46 1.03
N PHE A 325 -7.85 7.67 1.21
CA PHE A 325 -7.62 6.44 0.46
C PHE A 325 -8.71 5.40 0.74
N LEU A 326 -9.17 5.29 1.98
CA LEU A 326 -10.32 4.44 2.32
C LEU A 326 -11.62 4.87 1.63
N LYS A 327 -11.80 6.15 1.29
CA LYS A 327 -12.96 6.57 0.48
C LYS A 327 -12.85 6.10 -0.97
N TYR A 328 -11.63 5.95 -1.47
CA TYR A 328 -11.34 5.58 -2.86
C TYR A 328 -11.49 4.08 -3.09
N ASP A 329 -11.08 3.28 -2.11
CA ASP A 329 -11.33 1.84 -2.02
C ASP A 329 -12.79 1.48 -2.37
N THR A 330 -12.97 0.59 -3.33
CA THR A 330 -14.26 0.33 -3.97
C THR A 330 -15.01 -0.87 -3.41
N GLY A 331 -14.33 -1.82 -2.77
CA GLY A 331 -14.98 -3.01 -2.23
C GLY A 331 -14.65 -3.36 -0.79
N ILE A 332 -14.18 -4.58 -0.55
CA ILE A 332 -13.93 -5.16 0.76
C ILE A 332 -12.50 -4.87 1.16
N VAL A 333 -12.34 -4.11 2.25
CA VAL A 333 -11.02 -3.88 2.85
C VAL A 333 -10.53 -5.15 3.54
N ASP A 334 -9.67 -5.90 2.85
CA ASP A 334 -9.34 -7.29 3.16
C ASP A 334 -8.40 -7.43 4.36
N GLY A 335 -8.75 -8.36 5.25
CA GLY A 335 -7.96 -8.79 6.39
C GLY A 335 -8.14 -7.97 7.67
N MET A 336 -8.60 -6.71 7.60
CA MET A 336 -8.77 -5.86 8.79
C MET A 336 -10.23 -5.48 9.08
N TYR A 337 -11.06 -5.30 8.05
CA TYR A 337 -12.47 -4.92 8.18
C TYR A 337 -13.42 -5.97 7.60
N ASP A 338 -13.05 -6.61 6.47
CA ASP A 338 -13.73 -7.75 5.87
C ASP A 338 -15.23 -7.53 5.64
N LYS A 339 -15.62 -6.32 5.25
CA LYS A 339 -17.00 -5.95 4.97
C LYS A 339 -17.10 -5.09 3.71
N PRO A 340 -18.15 -5.31 2.90
CA PRO A 340 -18.37 -4.52 1.71
C PRO A 340 -18.65 -3.06 2.08
N LYS A 341 -18.26 -2.17 1.18
CA LYS A 341 -18.50 -0.73 1.33
C LYS A 341 -20.00 -0.37 1.36
N TYR A 342 -20.81 -1.09 0.59
CA TYR A 342 -22.26 -0.91 0.47
C TYR A 342 -23.01 -2.14 0.96
N GLU A 343 -24.26 -1.97 1.37
CA GLU A 343 -25.16 -3.09 1.67
C GLU A 343 -25.67 -3.72 0.38
N SER A 344 -26.05 -2.89 -0.60
CA SER A 344 -26.52 -3.35 -1.90
C SER A 344 -26.28 -2.31 -3.00
N ILE A 345 -26.17 -2.80 -4.24
CA ILE A 345 -26.23 -2.00 -5.47
C ILE A 345 -27.21 -2.66 -6.44
N THR A 346 -28.11 -1.87 -7.02
CA THR A 346 -29.12 -2.36 -7.97
C THR A 346 -29.24 -1.42 -9.16
N ALA A 347 -29.67 -1.96 -10.30
CA ALA A 347 -30.05 -1.18 -11.46
C ALA A 347 -31.47 -1.52 -11.93
N SER A 348 -32.22 -0.51 -12.38
CA SER A 348 -33.58 -0.70 -12.89
C SER A 348 -33.64 -1.33 -14.29
N HIS A 349 -32.51 -1.36 -15.00
CA HIS A 349 -32.36 -2.02 -16.31
C HIS A 349 -30.90 -2.36 -16.56
N THR A 350 -30.64 -3.56 -17.08
CA THR A 350 -29.32 -4.07 -17.46
C THR A 350 -29.45 -4.76 -18.82
N ILE A 351 -28.52 -4.51 -19.74
CA ILE A 351 -28.57 -5.12 -21.10
C ILE A 351 -28.42 -6.64 -21.03
N ASP A 352 -27.39 -7.12 -20.34
CA ASP A 352 -27.09 -8.55 -20.15
C ASP A 352 -26.86 -8.83 -18.67
N PRO A 353 -27.91 -9.16 -17.90
CA PRO A 353 -27.79 -9.39 -16.46
C PRO A 353 -27.08 -10.71 -16.11
N VAL A 354 -26.73 -11.56 -17.09
CA VAL A 354 -26.08 -12.86 -16.82
C VAL A 354 -24.57 -12.73 -16.93
N ASN A 355 -24.06 -12.05 -17.96
CA ASN A 355 -22.62 -11.94 -18.19
C ASN A 355 -22.06 -10.56 -17.79
N TYR A 356 -22.89 -9.52 -17.80
CA TYR A 356 -22.51 -8.12 -17.60
C TYR A 356 -23.49 -7.45 -16.61
N GLY A 357 -23.75 -8.15 -15.50
CA GLY A 357 -24.71 -7.77 -14.48
C GLY A 357 -24.22 -6.65 -13.55
N ILE A 358 -25.07 -6.29 -12.60
CA ILE A 358 -24.83 -5.16 -11.69
C ILE A 358 -23.71 -5.44 -10.68
N GLU A 359 -23.41 -6.71 -10.43
CA GLU A 359 -22.33 -7.19 -9.58
C GLU A 359 -20.95 -6.72 -10.02
N HIS A 360 -20.79 -6.33 -11.29
CA HIS A 360 -19.54 -5.74 -11.77
C HIS A 360 -19.32 -4.29 -11.34
N LEU A 361 -20.30 -3.63 -10.70
CA LEU A 361 -20.15 -2.23 -10.29
C LEU A 361 -19.51 -2.03 -8.91
N ASN A 362 -19.19 -3.11 -8.19
CA ASN A 362 -18.62 -3.08 -6.85
C ASN A 362 -17.71 -4.29 -6.56
N ASN A 363 -17.07 -4.83 -7.60
CA ASN A 363 -16.22 -6.02 -7.51
C ASN A 363 -14.72 -5.69 -7.48
N GLU A 364 -14.38 -4.40 -7.33
CA GLU A 364 -13.01 -3.86 -7.29
C GLU A 364 -12.27 -3.90 -8.63
N LEU A 365 -12.75 -4.64 -9.64
CA LEU A 365 -12.13 -4.80 -10.95
C LEU A 365 -12.39 -3.58 -11.87
N TRP A 366 -12.08 -2.38 -11.39
CA TRP A 366 -12.38 -1.14 -12.11
C TRP A 366 -11.35 -0.82 -13.20
N SER A 367 -10.12 -1.25 -13.03
CA SER A 367 -8.98 -0.99 -13.91
C SER A 367 -8.99 -1.87 -15.17
N TRP A 368 -9.46 -3.12 -15.06
CA TRP A 368 -9.60 -4.09 -16.15
C TRP A 368 -10.80 -5.01 -15.89
N GLY A 369 -11.25 -5.78 -16.88
CA GLY A 369 -12.21 -6.85 -16.63
C GLY A 369 -13.59 -6.61 -17.25
N ASN A 370 -14.65 -7.05 -16.57
CA ASN A 370 -16.03 -6.94 -17.07
C ASN A 370 -16.61 -5.54 -16.81
N TYR A 371 -17.86 -5.34 -17.21
CA TYR A 371 -18.59 -4.09 -17.04
C TYR A 371 -20.07 -4.39 -16.85
N TRP A 372 -20.79 -3.45 -16.27
CA TRP A 372 -22.24 -3.34 -16.34
C TRP A 372 -22.63 -2.33 -17.43
N SER A 373 -23.78 -2.52 -18.08
CA SER A 373 -24.25 -1.58 -19.11
C SER A 373 -25.77 -1.38 -19.19
N THR A 374 -26.15 -0.21 -19.70
CA THR A 374 -27.54 0.17 -20.02
C THR A 374 -27.65 0.90 -21.36
N ASP A 375 -28.71 0.62 -22.10
CA ASP A 375 -29.14 1.29 -23.33
C ASP A 375 -30.50 2.02 -23.15
N LYS A 376 -30.93 2.22 -21.90
CA LYS A 376 -32.24 2.80 -21.57
C LYS A 376 -32.13 4.12 -20.81
N VAL A 377 -32.67 5.18 -21.40
CA VAL A 377 -32.81 6.47 -20.71
C VAL A 377 -33.75 6.31 -19.51
N GLY A 378 -33.38 6.91 -18.37
CA GLY A 378 -34.09 6.78 -17.11
C GLY A 378 -33.68 5.54 -16.30
N THR A 379 -32.68 4.77 -16.73
CA THR A 379 -32.07 3.75 -15.88
C THR A 379 -31.59 4.39 -14.59
N GLU A 380 -31.90 3.74 -13.48
CA GLU A 380 -31.53 4.13 -12.14
C GLU A 380 -30.47 3.17 -11.62
N ILE A 381 -29.38 3.68 -11.04
CA ILE A 381 -28.50 2.91 -10.15
C ILE A 381 -28.83 3.34 -8.72
N VAL A 382 -29.13 2.39 -7.84
CA VAL A 382 -29.43 2.64 -6.42
C VAL A 382 -28.41 1.90 -5.57
N VAL A 383 -27.76 2.63 -4.67
CA VAL A 383 -26.83 2.11 -3.66
C VAL A 383 -27.42 2.31 -2.28
N GLU A 384 -27.58 1.22 -1.53
CA GLU A 384 -27.99 1.25 -0.12
C GLU A 384 -26.76 1.12 0.78
N PHE A 385 -26.66 1.97 1.79
CA PHE A 385 -25.47 2.03 2.65
C PHE A 385 -25.56 1.14 3.90
N GLY A 386 -26.73 0.56 4.21
CA GLY A 386 -27.00 -0.18 5.46
C GLY A 386 -27.07 0.66 6.74
N LYS A 387 -26.60 1.91 6.69
CA LYS A 387 -26.69 2.91 7.76
C LYS A 387 -26.67 4.32 7.19
N GLU A 388 -27.02 5.31 8.00
CA GLU A 388 -26.90 6.71 7.60
C GLU A 388 -25.42 7.08 7.40
N ARG A 389 -25.08 7.59 6.21
CA ARG A 389 -23.76 8.08 5.86
C ARG A 389 -23.73 9.60 5.89
N GLN A 390 -22.67 10.14 6.46
CA GLN A 390 -22.39 11.58 6.51
C GLN A 390 -21.40 11.96 5.41
N ASN A 391 -21.34 13.24 5.08
CA ASN A 391 -20.39 13.83 4.12
C ASN A 391 -20.33 13.11 2.77
N ILE A 392 -21.46 12.66 2.24
CA ILE A 392 -21.55 12.16 0.85
C ILE A 392 -21.18 13.33 -0.06
N GLU A 393 -20.04 13.22 -0.74
CA GLU A 393 -19.37 14.36 -1.38
C GLU A 393 -19.12 14.18 -2.87
N ALA A 394 -19.13 12.96 -3.40
CA ALA A 394 -19.00 12.74 -4.84
C ALA A 394 -19.59 11.40 -5.29
N VAL A 395 -19.92 11.33 -6.58
CA VAL A 395 -20.09 10.07 -7.32
C VAL A 395 -18.93 9.91 -8.31
N VAL A 396 -18.47 8.69 -8.49
CA VAL A 396 -17.34 8.35 -9.37
C VAL A 396 -17.78 7.28 -10.34
N PHE A 397 -17.52 7.51 -11.62
CA PHE A 397 -17.77 6.55 -12.67
C PHE A 397 -16.45 6.07 -13.26
N TYR A 398 -16.32 4.76 -13.42
CA TYR A 398 -15.21 4.11 -14.10
C TYR A 398 -15.79 3.52 -15.38
N ALA A 399 -15.67 4.21 -16.51
CA ALA A 399 -16.25 3.79 -17.77
C ALA A 399 -15.29 2.93 -18.59
N ALA A 400 -15.82 1.95 -19.31
CA ALA A 400 -15.05 1.09 -20.22
C ALA A 400 -14.45 1.85 -21.44
N GLY A 401 -14.81 3.12 -21.59
CA GLY A 401 -14.26 4.05 -22.58
C GLY A 401 -14.91 5.43 -22.46
N GLU A 402 -14.29 6.45 -23.04
CA GLU A 402 -14.77 7.84 -22.96
C GLU A 402 -16.20 8.01 -23.52
N ASP A 403 -16.52 7.32 -24.61
CA ASP A 403 -17.84 7.42 -25.25
C ASP A 403 -18.97 6.73 -24.46
N PHE A 404 -18.61 5.92 -23.45
CA PHE A 404 -19.54 5.24 -22.54
C PHE A 404 -19.73 5.98 -21.20
N MET A 405 -19.01 7.08 -20.99
CA MET A 405 -19.06 7.87 -19.77
C MET A 405 -20.40 8.62 -19.63
N PRO A 406 -21.09 8.53 -18.49
CA PRO A 406 -22.27 9.35 -18.23
C PRO A 406 -21.95 10.86 -18.21
N ASP A 407 -22.73 11.66 -18.94
CA ASP A 407 -22.57 13.12 -19.00
C ASP A 407 -23.83 13.91 -18.57
N ASN A 408 -25.04 13.33 -18.68
CA ASN A 408 -26.28 13.91 -18.16
C ASN A 408 -27.02 12.94 -17.24
N PHE A 409 -26.97 13.21 -15.94
CA PHE A 409 -27.64 12.43 -14.91
C PHE A 409 -28.02 13.29 -13.72
N ASP A 410 -28.95 12.79 -12.92
CA ASP A 410 -29.34 13.40 -11.64
C ASP A 410 -28.96 12.50 -10.48
N VAL A 411 -28.61 13.13 -9.35
CA VAL A 411 -28.25 12.43 -8.11
C VAL A 411 -29.30 12.74 -7.06
N TYR A 412 -29.81 11.68 -6.43
CA TYR A 412 -30.76 11.73 -5.33
C TYR A 412 -30.16 11.06 -4.09
N VAL A 413 -30.48 11.57 -2.91
CA VAL A 413 -30.11 10.95 -1.64
C VAL A 413 -31.39 10.66 -0.87
N PHE A 414 -31.46 9.46 -0.28
CA PHE A 414 -32.58 9.07 0.56
C PHE A 414 -32.33 9.49 2.01
N GLN A 415 -33.26 10.27 2.55
CA GLN A 415 -33.28 10.65 3.97
C GLN A 415 -34.54 10.10 4.63
N LYS A 416 -35.69 10.70 4.30
CA LYS A 416 -37.04 10.18 4.58
C LYS A 416 -37.81 9.89 3.28
N GLU A 417 -37.41 10.61 2.23
CA GLU A 417 -37.86 10.49 0.85
C GLU A 417 -36.65 10.73 -0.05
N TRP A 418 -36.80 10.45 -1.35
CA TRP A 418 -35.77 10.75 -2.34
C TRP A 418 -35.71 12.25 -2.62
N VAL A 419 -34.59 12.88 -2.24
CA VAL A 419 -34.35 14.30 -2.51
C VAL A 419 -33.32 14.43 -3.64
N LYS A 420 -33.65 15.16 -4.70
CA LYS A 420 -32.68 15.51 -5.75
C LYS A 420 -31.66 16.47 -5.18
N VAL A 421 -30.40 16.05 -5.08
CA VAL A 421 -29.31 16.84 -4.49
C VAL A 421 -28.39 17.47 -5.53
N ALA A 422 -28.32 16.89 -6.73
CA ALA A 422 -27.52 17.43 -7.83
C ALA A 422 -28.07 17.02 -9.19
N SER A 423 -27.70 17.82 -10.20
CA SER A 423 -27.74 17.45 -11.61
C SER A 423 -26.31 17.58 -12.15
N SER A 424 -25.84 16.63 -12.95
CA SER A 424 -24.47 16.62 -13.48
C SER A 424 -24.14 17.91 -14.23
N LEU A 425 -25.12 18.50 -14.92
CA LEU A 425 -25.00 19.77 -15.64
C LEU A 425 -24.72 20.99 -14.73
N GLN A 426 -24.97 20.85 -13.43
CA GLN A 426 -24.74 21.90 -12.42
C GLN A 426 -23.51 21.63 -11.54
N ILE A 427 -22.87 20.46 -11.69
CA ILE A 427 -21.66 20.10 -10.95
C ILE A 427 -20.48 20.82 -11.60
N ARG A 428 -19.84 21.72 -10.85
CA ARG A 428 -18.72 22.54 -11.36
C ARG A 428 -17.36 21.91 -11.11
N LYS A 429 -17.23 21.12 -10.05
CA LYS A 429 -15.98 20.49 -9.66
C LYS A 429 -16.00 19.04 -10.12
N THR A 430 -15.19 18.76 -11.12
CA THR A 430 -14.96 17.41 -11.63
C THR A 430 -13.47 17.11 -11.66
N LEU A 431 -13.14 15.83 -11.54
CA LEU A 431 -11.82 15.31 -11.85
C LEU A 431 -11.99 14.23 -12.90
N SER A 432 -11.17 14.25 -13.95
CA SER A 432 -11.20 13.23 -15.01
C SER A 432 -9.79 12.70 -15.20
N ASN A 433 -9.67 11.37 -15.30
CA ASN A 433 -8.43 10.68 -15.61
C ASN A 433 -8.69 9.53 -16.58
N SER A 434 -7.64 9.10 -17.26
CA SER A 434 -7.65 7.89 -18.07
C SER A 434 -6.54 6.97 -17.61
N ILE A 435 -6.84 5.68 -17.60
CA ILE A 435 -6.00 4.65 -16.99
C ILE A 435 -5.86 3.57 -18.03
N LEU A 436 -4.63 3.11 -18.20
CA LEU A 436 -4.31 1.96 -19.02
C LEU A 436 -3.90 0.86 -18.04
N ALA A 437 -4.72 -0.17 -17.92
CA ALA A 437 -4.36 -1.35 -17.16
C ALA A 437 -3.23 -2.13 -17.84
N ASP A 438 -2.56 -2.98 -17.07
CA ASP A 438 -1.45 -3.81 -17.55
C ASP A 438 -1.86 -4.79 -18.67
N ASN A 439 -3.15 -5.12 -18.79
CA ASN A 439 -3.66 -5.93 -19.90
C ASN A 439 -3.89 -5.12 -21.20
N GLY A 440 -3.72 -3.80 -21.16
CA GLY A 440 -3.95 -2.88 -22.27
C GLY A 440 -5.38 -2.31 -22.35
N ASP A 441 -6.26 -2.65 -21.41
CA ASP A 441 -7.59 -2.05 -21.32
C ASP A 441 -7.50 -0.60 -20.85
N LYS A 442 -8.30 0.27 -21.47
CA LYS A 442 -8.45 1.65 -21.05
C LYS A 442 -9.69 1.80 -20.17
N THR A 443 -9.53 2.45 -19.03
CA THR A 443 -10.63 2.87 -18.14
C THR A 443 -10.60 4.38 -18.02
N ASN A 444 -11.74 5.01 -18.24
CA ASN A 444 -11.92 6.44 -18.04
C ASN A 444 -12.59 6.67 -16.69
N VAL A 445 -11.94 7.40 -15.79
CA VAL A 445 -12.49 7.70 -14.47
C VAL A 445 -12.93 9.15 -14.42
N LYS A 446 -14.13 9.38 -13.90
CA LYS A 446 -14.63 10.74 -13.66
C LYS A 446 -15.31 10.87 -12.31
N VAL A 447 -14.79 11.77 -11.49
CA VAL A 447 -15.34 12.15 -10.19
C VAL A 447 -16.19 13.39 -10.36
N TYR A 448 -17.43 13.34 -9.87
CA TYR A 448 -18.38 14.43 -9.84
C TYR A 448 -18.64 14.85 -8.40
N TYR A 449 -17.98 15.94 -7.95
CA TYR A 449 -18.14 16.42 -6.58
C TYR A 449 -19.46 17.18 -6.42
N LEU A 450 -20.28 16.76 -5.48
CA LEU A 450 -21.53 17.44 -5.15
C LEU A 450 -21.24 18.85 -4.64
N ASN A 451 -22.00 19.84 -5.11
CA ASN A 451 -21.84 21.24 -4.72
C ASN A 451 -22.01 21.47 -3.21
N LYS A 452 -22.72 20.56 -2.53
CA LYS A 452 -22.87 20.50 -1.08
C LYS A 452 -22.78 19.05 -0.63
N LYS A 453 -22.09 18.81 0.47
CA LYS A 453 -22.06 17.51 1.14
C LYS A 453 -23.45 17.13 1.61
N GLN A 454 -23.78 15.84 1.51
CA GLN A 454 -25.09 15.30 1.84
C GLN A 454 -24.99 14.27 2.96
N THR A 455 -26.17 13.95 3.52
CA THR A 455 -26.38 12.89 4.50
C THR A 455 -27.58 12.05 4.07
N GLY A 456 -27.50 10.73 4.21
CA GLY A 456 -28.60 9.82 3.90
C GLY A 456 -28.24 8.34 4.02
N THR A 457 -29.22 7.46 3.84
CA THR A 457 -29.06 6.00 3.96
C THR A 457 -28.93 5.28 2.61
N ALA A 458 -29.23 5.98 1.51
CA ALA A 458 -29.04 5.47 0.15
C ALA A 458 -28.78 6.64 -0.82
N LEU A 459 -28.17 6.32 -1.96
CA LEU A 459 -27.98 7.25 -3.07
C LEU A 459 -28.48 6.62 -4.37
N LYS A 460 -29.11 7.44 -5.22
CA LYS A 460 -29.60 7.03 -6.52
C LYS A 460 -29.06 7.96 -7.62
N VAL A 461 -28.57 7.37 -8.70
CA VAL A 461 -28.25 8.07 -9.95
C VAL A 461 -29.30 7.73 -10.99
N VAL A 462 -29.85 8.74 -11.67
CA VAL A 462 -30.79 8.57 -12.79
C VAL A 462 -30.17 9.12 -14.06
N PHE A 463 -29.99 8.27 -15.07
CA PHE A 463 -29.39 8.67 -16.35
C PHE A 463 -30.42 9.36 -17.25
N ASN A 464 -30.22 10.65 -17.51
CA ASN A 464 -31.13 11.48 -18.31
C ASN A 464 -30.86 11.38 -19.81
N ASN A 465 -29.69 10.85 -20.20
CA ASN A 465 -29.33 10.45 -21.55
C ASN A 465 -28.39 9.23 -21.49
N LEU A 466 -27.85 8.81 -22.64
CA LEU A 466 -26.94 7.67 -22.77
C LEU A 466 -25.61 8.06 -23.44
N GLY A 467 -25.21 9.33 -23.32
CA GLY A 467 -24.01 9.85 -23.96
C GLY A 467 -23.97 9.67 -25.49
N LYS A 468 -22.76 9.60 -26.05
CA LYS A 468 -22.53 9.55 -27.51
C LYS A 468 -22.87 8.19 -28.12
N ASN A 469 -22.52 7.09 -27.44
CA ASN A 469 -22.72 5.73 -27.94
C ASN A 469 -24.14 5.20 -27.80
N LYS A 470 -25.08 6.02 -27.29
CA LYS A 470 -26.45 5.59 -26.94
C LYS A 470 -26.47 4.40 -25.97
N ALA A 471 -25.40 4.25 -25.19
CA ALA A 471 -25.26 3.27 -24.14
C ALA A 471 -24.25 3.79 -23.10
N ILE A 472 -24.45 3.38 -21.85
CA ILE A 472 -23.50 3.58 -20.76
C ILE A 472 -22.91 2.21 -20.43
N ALA A 473 -21.59 2.15 -20.25
CA ALA A 473 -20.86 0.95 -19.83
C ALA A 473 -19.84 1.32 -18.76
N LEU A 474 -20.02 0.77 -17.56
CA LEU A 474 -19.25 1.08 -16.37
C LEU A 474 -18.59 -0.18 -15.85
N ARG A 475 -17.28 -0.11 -15.61
CA ARG A 475 -16.49 -1.13 -14.94
C ARG A 475 -16.66 -1.11 -13.43
N GLU A 476 -17.04 0.04 -12.86
CA GLU A 476 -17.20 0.24 -11.43
C GLU A 476 -17.98 1.53 -11.16
N PHE A 477 -18.64 1.60 -10.00
CA PHE A 477 -19.33 2.81 -9.54
C PHE A 477 -19.04 3.07 -8.06
N ASN A 478 -18.47 4.23 -7.76
CA ASN A 478 -18.07 4.58 -6.40
C ASN A 478 -18.77 5.85 -5.89
N ILE A 479 -19.00 5.91 -4.58
CA ILE A 479 -19.53 7.06 -3.86
C ILE A 479 -18.53 7.44 -2.76
N LEU A 480 -18.06 8.68 -2.81
CA LEU A 480 -17.16 9.21 -1.79
C LEU A 480 -18.00 9.76 -0.63
N PHE A 481 -17.86 9.17 0.56
CA PHE A 481 -18.52 9.61 1.80
C PHE A 481 -17.62 9.43 3.02
N ASP A 482 -18.06 9.86 4.20
CA ASP A 482 -17.29 9.68 5.44
C ASP A 482 -17.13 8.21 5.86
N ARG A 483 -15.88 7.73 5.98
CA ARG A 483 -15.54 6.40 6.49
C ARG A 483 -14.69 6.41 7.78
N TRP A 484 -14.86 7.42 8.65
CA TRP A 484 -14.05 7.53 9.87
C TRP A 484 -14.28 6.37 10.84
N GLU A 485 -15.52 5.87 10.93
CA GLU A 485 -15.85 4.73 11.80
C GLU A 485 -15.14 3.46 11.33
N GLU A 486 -15.18 3.17 10.03
CA GLU A 486 -14.46 2.05 9.42
C GLU A 486 -12.95 2.20 9.60
N LEU A 487 -12.41 3.39 9.40
CA LEU A 487 -10.99 3.67 9.57
C LEU A 487 -10.52 3.40 11.00
N GLU A 488 -11.31 3.73 12.02
CA GLU A 488 -10.95 3.45 13.41
C GLU A 488 -10.97 1.96 13.75
N ILE A 489 -11.86 1.18 13.13
CA ILE A 489 -11.87 -0.28 13.26
C ILE A 489 -10.58 -0.86 12.66
N ILE A 490 -10.22 -0.44 11.44
CA ILE A 490 -8.99 -0.85 10.77
C ILE A 490 -7.78 -0.45 11.63
N ARG A 491 -7.73 0.80 12.12
CA ARG A 491 -6.64 1.31 12.95
C ARG A 491 -6.47 0.48 14.23
N ALA A 492 -7.56 0.12 14.90
CA ALA A 492 -7.52 -0.72 16.09
C ALA A 492 -7.04 -2.14 15.78
N ALA A 493 -7.41 -2.71 14.63
CA ALA A 493 -6.91 -4.02 14.20
C ALA A 493 -5.39 -4.05 13.96
N LEU A 494 -4.79 -2.88 13.65
CA LEU A 494 -3.35 -2.71 13.47
C LEU A 494 -2.57 -2.58 14.78
N ASP A 495 -3.21 -2.50 15.95
CA ASP A 495 -2.52 -2.43 17.25
C ASP A 495 -1.63 -3.67 17.51
N LYS A 496 -1.88 -4.80 16.81
CA LYS A 496 -0.99 -5.98 16.83
C LYS A 496 0.38 -5.74 16.20
N TYR A 497 0.54 -4.69 15.38
CA TYR A 497 1.80 -4.29 14.74
C TYR A 497 2.51 -3.15 15.48
N THR A 498 2.04 -2.79 16.67
CA THR A 498 2.69 -1.76 17.47
C THR A 498 4.00 -2.28 18.06
N ILE A 499 5.09 -1.61 17.76
CA ILE A 499 6.38 -1.82 18.42
C ILE A 499 6.35 -0.92 19.66
N ASN A 500 5.74 -1.40 20.74
CA ASN A 500 5.64 -0.67 22.02
C ASN A 500 6.95 -0.69 22.79
#